data_AF-A0A2D4FSU2-F1
#
_entry.id   AF-A0A2D4FSU2-F1
#
_cell.length_a   1.000
_cell.length_b   1.000
_cell.length_c   1.000
_cell.angle_alpha   90.00
_cell.angle_beta   90.00
_cell.angle_gamma   90.00
#
_symmetry.space_group_name_H-M   'P 1'
#
loop_
_entity.id
_entity.type
_entity.pdbx_description
1 polymer ?
#
loop_
_entity_poly.entity_id
_entity_poly.type
_entity_poly.pdbx_seq_one_letter_code
_entity_poly.pdbx_strand_id
1 'polypeptide(L)'
;ALSSAIAQNTDLKERLCRIHAESMLLDSAANANSSPDFVKENSEHQNRSLVHQISNESRLSITDSLTEFFDAQEVLLSASSSENEVSDDDSYASDISDNISEDNLSNDIENERQTLDCVPDGIMECHSRRRTRLPAPCPNTSNISLWNILRNNIGKDLSKVSMPVGLNEPLNTLQKLCEELEYSELLDKAAFTPNPFERMVYVAAFAVSAYASSYYRAGSKPFNPVLGETYECISEDKGFHFFSEQVSHHPAISACHAESDNFIFWQDIRWKNKFWGKSIEIVPIGTTHLILPGFKDHYEWNKVTSCIHNILNGQRWIEHYGEI
;
A
#
# COMPACT_ATOMS: atom_id res chain seq x y z
N ALA A 1 26.31 3.39 -24.15
CA ALA A 1 25.18 3.52 -23.22
C ALA A 1 24.34 2.25 -23.16
N LEU A 2 23.73 1.81 -24.28
CA LEU A 2 22.89 0.59 -24.33
C LEU A 2 23.61 -0.69 -23.90
N SER A 3 24.84 -0.92 -24.36
CA SER A 3 25.65 -2.09 -23.97
C SER A 3 25.95 -2.13 -22.47
N SER A 4 26.18 -0.96 -21.86
CA SER A 4 26.40 -0.83 -20.42
C SER A 4 25.13 -1.13 -19.62
N ALA A 5 23.97 -0.67 -20.11
CA ALA A 5 22.68 -0.93 -19.48
C ALA A 5 22.29 -2.42 -19.57
N ILE A 6 22.60 -3.08 -20.70
CA ILE A 6 22.37 -4.51 -20.87
C ILE A 6 23.26 -5.31 -19.91
N ALA A 7 24.55 -4.97 -19.82
CA ALA A 7 25.49 -5.62 -18.89
C ALA A 7 25.06 -5.47 -17.42
N GLN A 8 24.60 -4.27 -17.04
CA GLN A 8 24.09 -4.01 -15.70
C GLN A 8 22.80 -4.80 -15.41
N ASN A 9 21.89 -4.90 -16.38
CA ASN A 9 20.67 -5.70 -16.23
C ASN A 9 20.97 -7.21 -16.10
N THR A 10 21.97 -7.73 -16.81
CA THR A 10 22.40 -9.12 -16.63
C THR A 10 22.99 -9.39 -15.25
N ASP A 11 23.84 -8.49 -14.72
CA ASP A 11 24.39 -8.62 -13.36
C ASP A 11 23.29 -8.55 -12.29
N LEU A 12 22.32 -7.64 -12.43
CA LEU A 12 21.19 -7.54 -11.50
C LEU A 12 20.31 -8.79 -11.51
N LYS A 13 20.03 -9.35 -12.68
CA LYS A 13 19.27 -10.61 -12.81
C LYS A 13 19.99 -11.78 -12.14
N GLU A 14 21.31 -11.88 -12.33
CA GLU A 14 22.10 -12.94 -11.71
C GLU A 14 22.09 -12.85 -10.18
N ARG A 15 22.22 -11.62 -9.63
CA ARG A 15 22.12 -11.37 -8.18
C ARG A 15 20.76 -11.74 -7.61
N LEU A 16 19.67 -11.38 -8.32
CA LEU A 16 18.31 -11.75 -7.94
C LEU A 16 18.10 -13.27 -7.93
N CYS A 17 18.60 -13.98 -8.94
CA CYS A 17 18.55 -15.45 -8.96
C CYS A 17 19.32 -16.07 -7.79
N ARG A 18 20.47 -15.52 -7.42
CA ARG A 18 21.27 -16.00 -6.30
C ARG A 18 20.56 -15.82 -4.95
N ILE A 19 19.96 -14.64 -4.73
CA ILE A 19 19.14 -14.36 -3.55
C ILE A 19 17.96 -15.33 -3.45
N HIS A 20 17.28 -15.59 -4.56
CA HIS A 20 16.16 -16.54 -4.61
C HIS A 20 16.61 -17.98 -4.33
N ALA A 21 17.79 -18.39 -4.80
CA ALA A 21 18.35 -19.71 -4.50
C ALA A 21 18.70 -19.84 -3.00
N GLU A 22 19.27 -18.79 -2.40
CA GLU A 22 19.62 -18.75 -0.98
C GLU A 22 18.37 -18.76 -0.08
N SER A 23 17.28 -18.08 -0.48
CA SER A 23 16.02 -18.11 0.29
C SER A 23 15.38 -19.50 0.32
N MET A 24 15.46 -20.25 -0.79
CA MET A 24 14.93 -21.62 -0.85
C MET A 24 15.70 -22.60 0.04
N LEU A 25 17.01 -22.37 0.26
CA LEU A 25 17.83 -23.19 1.15
C LEU A 25 17.52 -22.94 2.64
N LEU A 26 17.18 -21.70 2.99
CA LEU A 26 16.77 -21.34 4.36
C LEU A 26 15.42 -21.94 4.75
N ASP A 27 14.47 -22.01 3.81
CA ASP A 27 13.17 -22.66 4.03
C ASP A 27 13.30 -24.19 4.20
N SER A 28 14.29 -24.82 3.56
CA SER A 28 14.55 -26.25 3.71
C SER A 28 15.18 -26.61 5.08
N ALA A 29 16.04 -25.74 5.61
CA ALA A 29 16.63 -25.90 6.93
C ALA A 29 15.62 -25.69 8.08
N ALA A 30 14.62 -24.82 7.88
CA ALA A 30 13.55 -24.60 8.84
C ALA A 30 12.60 -25.82 8.98
N ASN A 31 12.40 -26.58 7.90
CA ASN A 31 11.52 -27.76 7.88
C ASN A 31 12.18 -29.06 8.37
N ALA A 32 13.50 -29.10 8.53
CA ALA A 32 14.23 -30.29 8.99
C ALA A 32 14.23 -30.47 10.53
N ASN A 33 13.74 -29.47 11.29
CA ASN A 33 13.80 -29.47 12.76
C ASN A 33 12.49 -29.86 13.47
N SER A 34 11.51 -30.43 12.77
CA SER A 34 10.29 -30.95 13.41
C SER A 34 10.12 -32.45 13.18
N SER A 35 10.68 -33.25 14.11
CA SER A 35 10.25 -34.64 14.30
C SER A 35 9.36 -34.75 15.55
N PRO A 36 8.30 -35.58 15.53
CA PRO A 36 7.29 -35.64 16.57
C PRO A 36 7.60 -36.77 17.56
N ASP A 37 7.62 -36.48 18.87
CA ASP A 37 7.36 -37.51 19.87
C ASP A 37 6.90 -36.91 21.21
N PHE A 38 5.95 -37.62 21.82
CA PHE A 38 5.35 -37.50 23.16
C PHE A 38 3.88 -37.02 23.23
N VAL A 39 3.02 -38.03 23.35
CA VAL A 39 1.60 -38.02 23.71
C VAL A 39 1.45 -38.56 25.14
N LYS A 40 0.45 -38.03 25.87
CA LYS A 40 -0.14 -38.40 27.19
C LYS A 40 0.66 -37.91 28.42
N GLU A 41 0.06 -37.42 29.51
CA GLU A 41 -1.30 -37.54 30.05
C GLU A 41 -1.45 -36.47 31.15
N ASN A 42 -2.56 -35.72 31.21
CA ASN A 42 -3.41 -35.66 32.41
C ASN A 42 -4.52 -34.61 32.30
N SER A 43 -5.68 -35.08 32.69
CA SER A 43 -7.02 -34.53 32.64
C SER A 43 -7.35 -33.65 33.85
N GLU A 44 -8.34 -32.77 33.64
CA GLU A 44 -9.30 -32.21 34.62
C GLU A 44 -8.81 -31.18 35.66
N HIS A 45 -9.24 -29.92 35.51
CA HIS A 45 -10.28 -29.33 36.37
C HIS A 45 -10.63 -27.86 36.00
N GLN A 46 -11.93 -27.67 35.73
CA GLN A 46 -12.82 -26.59 36.18
C GLN A 46 -12.49 -25.10 35.92
N ASN A 47 -13.48 -24.46 35.28
CA ASN A 47 -13.80 -23.03 35.28
C ASN A 47 -13.33 -22.25 36.52
N ARG A 48 -12.53 -21.19 36.32
CA ARG A 48 -12.49 -20.07 37.27
C ARG A 48 -12.29 -18.71 36.58
N SER A 49 -13.14 -17.79 37.01
CA SER A 49 -13.30 -16.38 36.62
C SER A 49 -12.02 -15.55 36.58
N LEU A 50 -12.01 -14.56 35.67
CA LEU A 50 -11.07 -13.44 35.62
C LEU A 50 -11.05 -12.69 36.97
N VAL A 51 -9.85 -12.41 37.48
CA VAL A 51 -9.63 -11.54 38.65
C VAL A 51 -8.57 -10.50 38.30
N HIS A 52 -8.89 -9.24 38.63
CA HIS A 52 -8.08 -8.04 38.52
C HIS A 52 -6.81 -8.15 39.39
N GLN A 53 -5.63 -7.92 38.80
CA GLN A 53 -4.39 -7.72 39.56
C GLN A 53 -3.92 -6.26 39.48
N ILE A 54 -3.69 -5.69 40.65
CA ILE A 54 -3.14 -4.36 40.91
C ILE A 54 -1.61 -4.47 40.91
N SER A 55 -0.98 -3.47 40.30
CA SER A 55 0.46 -3.25 40.17
C SER A 55 1.21 -3.16 41.50
N ASN A 56 2.35 -3.84 41.60
CA ASN A 56 3.45 -3.50 42.51
C ASN A 56 4.78 -3.72 41.78
N GLU A 57 5.66 -2.70 41.90
CA GLU A 57 7.13 -2.66 41.76
C GLU A 57 7.87 -4.00 41.84
N SER A 58 9.05 -4.26 41.25
CA SER A 58 10.12 -3.53 40.54
C SER A 58 11.08 -4.64 40.03
N ARG A 59 11.85 -4.43 38.95
CA ARG A 59 13.29 -4.80 38.86
C ARG A 59 13.91 -4.55 37.48
N LEU A 60 15.03 -3.83 37.55
CA LEU A 60 16.03 -3.56 36.51
C LEU A 60 16.39 -4.81 35.70
N SER A 61 16.39 -4.69 34.36
CA SER A 61 17.20 -5.55 33.50
C SER A 61 18.10 -4.67 32.63
N ILE A 62 19.38 -4.99 32.71
CA ILE A 62 20.50 -4.37 32.01
C ILE A 62 20.40 -4.74 30.53
N THR A 63 20.45 -3.74 29.67
CA THR A 63 20.50 -3.88 28.22
C THR A 63 21.94 -4.13 27.78
N ASP A 64 22.19 -5.28 27.16
CA ASP A 64 23.34 -5.41 26.26
C ASP A 64 22.96 -6.34 25.10
N SER A 65 22.63 -5.73 23.95
CA SER A 65 22.49 -6.42 22.68
C SER A 65 22.99 -5.44 21.62
N LEU A 66 24.29 -5.55 21.34
CA LEU A 66 24.93 -4.93 20.20
C LEU A 66 24.42 -5.61 18.92
N THR A 67 23.37 -5.07 18.33
CA THR A 67 23.04 -5.34 16.92
C THR A 67 23.56 -4.15 16.11
N GLU A 68 24.70 -4.36 15.44
CA GLU A 68 25.20 -3.46 14.39
C GLU A 68 24.18 -3.40 13.26
N PHE A 69 23.55 -2.24 13.07
CA PHE A 69 22.80 -1.94 11.86
C PHE A 69 23.78 -1.36 10.84
N PHE A 70 23.88 -2.00 9.67
CA PHE A 70 24.59 -1.42 8.53
C PHE A 70 23.65 -0.45 7.82
N ASP A 71 23.80 0.85 8.11
CA ASP A 71 23.21 1.90 7.29
C ASP A 71 23.94 1.94 5.92
N ALA A 72 23.19 2.08 4.83
CA ALA A 72 23.76 2.28 3.51
C ALA A 72 24.48 3.65 3.47
N GLN A 73 25.75 3.64 3.03
CA GLN A 73 26.59 4.83 2.95
C GLN A 73 25.95 5.91 2.06
N GLU A 74 25.55 7.04 2.65
CA GLU A 74 25.22 8.25 1.88
C GLU A 74 26.49 8.75 1.18
N VAL A 75 26.47 8.73 -0.15
CA VAL A 75 27.51 9.35 -0.98
C VAL A 75 27.29 10.86 -0.92
N LEU A 76 27.90 11.51 0.08
CA LEU A 76 28.00 12.96 0.15
C LEU A 76 29.00 13.46 -0.90
N LEU A 77 28.51 13.77 -2.10
CA LEU A 77 29.23 14.65 -3.02
C LEU A 77 29.19 16.07 -2.46
N SER A 78 30.20 16.40 -1.64
CA SER A 78 30.46 17.78 -1.24
C SER A 78 31.27 18.47 -2.33
N ALA A 79 30.66 19.43 -3.02
CA ALA A 79 31.37 20.56 -3.60
C ALA A 79 30.71 21.85 -3.09
N SER A 80 31.55 22.69 -2.50
CA SER A 80 31.27 23.88 -1.72
C SER A 80 30.98 25.11 -2.59
N SER A 81 30.09 26.01 -2.12
CA SER A 81 30.39 27.44 -1.86
C SER A 81 29.28 28.44 -2.27
N SER A 82 28.95 29.29 -1.28
CA SER A 82 28.50 30.70 -1.34
C SER A 82 27.05 31.06 -1.64
N GLU A 83 26.71 32.24 -1.12
CA GLU A 83 25.46 32.67 -0.49
C GLU A 83 24.56 33.50 -1.41
N ASN A 84 23.28 33.60 -1.01
CA ASN A 84 22.28 34.63 -1.34
C ASN A 84 21.94 34.93 -2.82
N GLU A 85 20.69 34.69 -3.21
CA GLU A 85 19.65 35.73 -3.40
C GLU A 85 18.32 35.09 -3.85
N VAL A 86 17.25 35.86 -3.67
CA VAL A 86 15.86 35.56 -4.00
C VAL A 86 15.62 35.97 -5.46
N SER A 87 15.12 35.09 -6.33
CA SER A 87 14.24 35.50 -7.43
C SER A 87 13.41 34.35 -7.99
N ASP A 88 12.21 34.74 -8.42
CA ASP A 88 11.21 33.96 -9.15
C ASP A 88 11.67 33.56 -10.57
N ASP A 89 10.93 32.59 -11.10
CA ASP A 89 10.75 32.22 -12.51
C ASP A 89 11.88 31.43 -13.20
N ASP A 90 11.50 30.29 -13.79
CA ASP A 90 11.74 30.01 -15.21
C ASP A 90 11.24 28.60 -15.57
N SER A 91 10.18 28.62 -16.37
CA SER A 91 9.78 27.55 -17.29
C SER A 91 10.94 27.13 -18.20
N TYR A 92 11.25 25.84 -18.26
CA TYR A 92 12.05 25.29 -19.36
C TYR A 92 11.15 24.42 -20.25
N ALA A 93 10.65 25.04 -21.31
CA ALA A 93 10.21 24.34 -22.50
C ALA A 93 11.45 23.94 -23.32
N SER A 94 11.50 22.70 -23.78
CA SER A 94 12.32 22.34 -24.93
C SER A 94 11.54 21.40 -25.82
N ASP A 95 11.01 22.00 -26.89
CA ASP A 95 10.62 21.34 -28.13
C ASP A 95 11.85 20.71 -28.79
N ILE A 96 11.75 19.43 -29.20
CA ILE A 96 12.46 18.92 -30.36
C ILE A 96 11.45 18.09 -31.17
N SER A 97 11.03 18.65 -32.29
CA SER A 97 10.42 17.90 -33.39
C SER A 97 11.53 17.41 -34.33
N ASP A 98 11.40 16.18 -34.85
CA ASP A 98 11.18 15.94 -36.29
C ASP A 98 11.22 14.45 -36.63
N ASN A 99 10.22 14.06 -37.44
CA ASN A 99 10.00 12.76 -38.04
C ASN A 99 11.10 12.35 -39.02
N ILE A 100 11.54 11.08 -39.00
CA ILE A 100 12.02 10.37 -40.20
C ILE A 100 11.47 8.93 -40.21
N SER A 101 10.97 8.58 -41.39
CA SER A 101 10.27 7.41 -41.96
C SER A 101 10.71 5.99 -41.59
N GLU A 102 9.72 5.09 -41.68
CA GLU A 102 9.87 3.64 -41.91
C GLU A 102 10.61 3.33 -43.22
N ASP A 103 11.52 2.34 -43.20
CA ASP A 103 11.51 1.18 -44.10
C ASP A 103 12.78 0.31 -43.97
N ASN A 104 12.55 -1.01 -43.88
CA ASN A 104 13.44 -2.13 -44.23
C ASN A 104 14.69 -2.45 -43.39
N LEU A 105 14.53 -3.39 -42.44
CA LEU A 105 15.47 -4.51 -42.27
C LEU A 105 14.72 -5.76 -41.76
N SER A 106 14.25 -6.54 -42.73
CA SER A 106 13.78 -7.91 -42.60
C SER A 106 14.95 -8.89 -42.37
N ASN A 107 14.65 -9.97 -41.64
CA ASN A 107 15.38 -11.22 -41.44
C ASN A 107 16.31 -11.26 -40.22
N ASP A 108 15.80 -11.77 -39.09
CA ASP A 108 16.53 -12.67 -38.16
C ASP A 108 15.66 -13.19 -36.99
N ILE A 109 14.35 -13.41 -37.18
CA ILE A 109 13.49 -14.00 -36.14
C ILE A 109 12.78 -15.25 -36.69
N GLU A 110 13.53 -16.31 -36.95
CA GLU A 110 12.92 -17.62 -37.31
C GLU A 110 13.55 -18.85 -36.65
N ASN A 111 14.52 -18.72 -35.72
CA ASN A 111 15.24 -19.89 -35.20
C ASN A 111 15.13 -20.18 -33.68
N GLU A 112 14.21 -19.57 -32.94
CA GLU A 112 14.04 -19.86 -31.49
C GLU A 112 12.61 -20.27 -31.08
N ARG A 113 11.83 -20.87 -31.99
CA ARG A 113 10.45 -21.34 -31.70
C ARG A 113 10.24 -22.86 -31.73
N GLN A 114 11.30 -23.66 -31.69
CA GLN A 114 11.20 -25.13 -31.70
C GLN A 114 11.85 -25.77 -30.47
N THR A 115 11.29 -25.53 -29.28
CA THR A 115 11.33 -26.50 -28.15
C THR A 115 10.51 -25.95 -26.98
N LEU A 116 9.21 -26.20 -26.97
CA LEU A 116 8.38 -26.28 -25.76
C LEU A 116 7.12 -27.03 -26.17
N ASP A 117 7.06 -28.30 -25.77
CA ASP A 117 5.94 -29.20 -26.05
C ASP A 117 4.63 -28.64 -25.51
N CYS A 118 3.62 -28.64 -26.39
CA CYS A 118 2.24 -28.29 -26.15
C CYS A 118 1.60 -29.28 -25.16
N VAL A 119 1.25 -28.81 -23.96
CA VAL A 119 0.28 -29.51 -23.10
C VAL A 119 -1.13 -29.15 -23.60
N PRO A 120 -2.05 -30.10 -23.78
CA PRO A 120 -3.36 -29.83 -24.37
C PRO A 120 -4.23 -28.92 -23.49
N ASP A 121 -4.99 -28.06 -24.15
CA ASP A 121 -6.09 -27.25 -23.62
C ASP A 121 -6.98 -28.02 -22.62
N GLY A 122 -6.72 -27.78 -21.35
CA GLY A 122 -7.75 -27.75 -20.33
C GLY A 122 -7.78 -26.33 -19.80
N ILE A 123 -8.87 -25.61 -20.04
CA ILE A 123 -9.19 -24.39 -19.31
C ILE A 123 -9.38 -24.83 -17.85
N MET A 124 -8.28 -24.90 -17.12
CA MET A 124 -8.31 -25.02 -15.67
C MET A 124 -8.65 -23.61 -15.20
N GLU A 125 -9.95 -23.35 -15.02
CA GLU A 125 -10.40 -22.18 -14.26
C GLU A 125 -9.70 -22.24 -12.91
N CYS A 126 -8.58 -21.52 -12.81
CA CYS A 126 -7.84 -21.37 -11.58
C CYS A 126 -8.62 -20.34 -10.75
N HIS A 127 -9.75 -20.76 -10.18
CA HIS A 127 -10.37 -20.06 -9.06
C HIS A 127 -9.40 -20.17 -7.88
N SER A 128 -8.35 -19.36 -7.93
CA SER A 128 -7.35 -19.25 -6.89
C SER A 128 -8.05 -18.71 -5.65
N ARG A 129 -8.46 -19.61 -4.75
CA ARG A 129 -9.21 -19.28 -3.55
C ARG A 129 -8.47 -18.18 -2.77
N ARG A 130 -9.11 -17.03 -2.57
CA ARG A 130 -8.52 -15.91 -1.82
C ARG A 130 -8.06 -16.37 -0.43
N ARG A 131 -6.84 -15.99 -0.03
CA ARG A 131 -6.29 -16.32 1.30
C ARG A 131 -7.12 -15.66 2.40
N THR A 132 -7.31 -16.35 3.53
CA THR A 132 -8.04 -15.84 4.70
C THR A 132 -7.14 -15.44 5.86
N ARG A 133 -5.82 -15.66 5.74
CA ARG A 133 -4.83 -15.33 6.77
C ARG A 133 -3.47 -15.03 6.14
N LEU A 134 -2.66 -14.26 6.86
CA LEU A 134 -1.25 -14.05 6.54
C LEU A 134 -0.37 -15.18 7.11
N PRO A 135 0.84 -15.40 6.58
CA PRO A 135 1.76 -16.42 7.10
C PRO A 135 2.19 -16.19 8.56
N ALA A 136 2.22 -14.94 9.01
CA ALA A 136 2.66 -14.55 10.34
C ALA A 136 1.70 -13.52 10.97
N PRO A 137 1.60 -13.48 12.31
CA PRO A 137 0.89 -12.42 13.02
C PRO A 137 1.62 -11.08 12.92
N CYS A 138 0.91 -9.99 13.23
CA CYS A 138 1.50 -8.65 13.32
C CYS A 138 2.63 -8.62 14.38
N PRO A 139 3.79 -7.99 14.10
CA PRO A 139 4.89 -7.91 15.06
C PRO A 139 4.50 -7.13 16.31
N ASN A 140 5.11 -7.46 17.45
CA ASN A 140 4.95 -6.67 18.67
C ASN A 140 5.80 -5.40 18.58
N THR A 141 5.15 -4.24 18.48
CA THR A 141 5.80 -2.93 18.34
C THR A 141 6.01 -2.21 19.66
N SER A 142 5.88 -2.87 20.82
CA SER A 142 6.04 -2.25 22.15
C SER A 142 7.37 -1.53 22.35
N ASN A 143 8.41 -1.98 21.66
CA ASN A 143 9.77 -1.46 21.79
C ASN A 143 10.03 -0.22 20.93
N ILE A 144 9.13 0.11 19.99
CA ILE A 144 9.30 1.25 19.08
C ILE A 144 8.57 2.46 19.66
N SER A 145 9.34 3.45 20.12
CA SER A 145 8.78 4.71 20.61
C SER A 145 8.33 5.60 19.44
N LEU A 146 7.05 5.52 19.10
CA LEU A 146 6.39 6.46 18.17
C LEU A 146 6.60 7.92 18.57
N TRP A 147 6.69 8.20 19.88
CA TRP A 147 6.95 9.55 20.38
C TRP A 147 8.30 10.09 19.93
N ASN A 148 9.36 9.26 19.92
CA ASN A 148 10.69 9.72 19.50
C ASN A 148 10.73 10.09 18.02
N ILE A 149 9.93 9.41 17.19
CA ILE A 149 9.82 9.71 15.76
C ILE A 149 8.99 10.98 15.55
N LEU A 150 7.84 11.07 16.21
CA LEU A 150 6.90 12.18 16.02
C LEU A 150 7.41 13.48 16.63
N ARG A 151 8.08 13.45 17.80
CA ARG A 151 8.64 14.66 18.45
C ARG A 151 9.64 15.38 17.56
N ASN A 152 10.47 14.63 16.82
CA ASN A 152 11.50 15.17 15.93
C ASN A 152 10.89 15.77 14.65
N ASN A 153 9.60 15.53 14.41
CA ASN A 153 8.88 15.89 13.20
C ASN A 153 7.60 16.70 13.46
N ILE A 154 7.47 17.33 14.63
CA ILE A 154 6.36 18.24 14.93
C ILE A 154 6.32 19.38 13.91
N GLY A 155 5.14 19.64 13.34
CA GLY A 155 4.92 20.69 12.34
C GLY A 155 5.41 20.38 10.92
N LYS A 156 6.10 19.25 10.70
CA LYS A 156 6.49 18.78 9.37
C LYS A 156 5.38 17.95 8.74
N ASP A 157 5.42 17.83 7.42
CA ASP A 157 4.60 16.88 6.67
C ASP A 157 5.10 15.45 6.94
N LEU A 158 4.28 14.63 7.59
CA LEU A 158 4.65 13.27 7.97
C LEU A 158 4.81 12.33 6.77
N SER A 159 4.35 12.71 5.58
CA SER A 159 4.60 11.94 4.36
C SER A 159 6.10 11.77 4.06
N LYS A 160 6.91 12.76 4.46
CA LYS A 160 8.38 12.75 4.30
C LYS A 160 9.14 12.08 5.45
N VAL A 161 8.43 11.61 6.48
CA VAL A 161 9.04 10.97 7.65
C VAL A 161 9.12 9.46 7.44
N SER A 162 10.33 8.93 7.44
CA SER A 162 10.56 7.48 7.43
C SER A 162 10.06 6.87 8.74
N MET A 163 9.24 5.82 8.60
CA MET A 163 8.71 5.07 9.73
C MET A 163 9.38 3.70 9.75
N PRO A 164 9.78 3.19 10.92
CA PRO A 164 10.22 1.81 11.06
C PRO A 164 9.19 0.84 10.48
N VAL A 165 9.65 -0.14 9.73
CA VAL A 165 8.78 -1.10 9.00
C VAL A 165 7.77 -1.81 9.90
N GLY A 166 8.11 -2.06 11.17
CA GLY A 166 7.20 -2.69 12.13
C GLY A 166 5.96 -1.86 12.47
N LEU A 167 5.98 -0.54 12.21
CA LEU A 167 4.82 0.35 12.41
C LEU A 167 3.95 0.48 11.15
N ASN A 168 4.40 -0.05 10.02
CA ASN A 168 3.63 -0.07 8.79
C ASN A 168 2.69 -1.29 8.77
N GLU A 169 1.54 -1.14 8.13
CA GLU A 169 0.76 -2.30 7.69
C GLU A 169 1.32 -2.84 6.37
N PRO A 170 1.16 -4.14 6.07
CA PRO A 170 1.66 -4.76 4.83
C PRO A 170 0.78 -4.42 3.62
N LEU A 171 0.38 -3.16 3.48
CA LEU A 171 -0.36 -2.61 2.35
C LEU A 171 0.18 -1.23 2.00
N ASN A 172 0.17 -0.87 0.72
CA ASN A 172 0.55 0.45 0.24
C ASN A 172 -0.69 1.35 -0.01
N THR A 173 -0.48 2.62 -0.31
CA THR A 173 -1.58 3.56 -0.62
C THR A 173 -2.40 3.15 -1.85
N LEU A 174 -1.78 2.51 -2.85
CA LEU A 174 -2.46 2.04 -4.06
C LEU A 174 -3.50 0.95 -3.75
N GLN A 175 -3.16 0.06 -2.83
CA GLN A 175 -4.06 -0.97 -2.30
C GLN A 175 -5.15 -0.35 -1.44
N LYS A 176 -4.83 0.68 -0.63
CA LYS A 176 -5.84 1.43 0.13
C LYS A 176 -6.92 2.04 -0.74
N LEU A 177 -6.56 2.56 -1.91
CA LEU A 177 -7.54 3.06 -2.89
C LEU A 177 -8.48 1.95 -3.37
N CYS A 178 -7.97 0.74 -3.58
CA CYS A 178 -8.80 -0.41 -3.96
C CYS A 178 -9.74 -0.85 -2.84
N GLU A 179 -9.36 -0.70 -1.57
CA GLU A 179 -10.22 -1.06 -0.43
C GLU A 179 -11.52 -0.23 -0.38
N GLU A 180 -11.58 0.92 -1.04
CA GLU A 180 -12.82 1.72 -1.15
C GLU A 180 -13.90 1.01 -1.97
N LEU A 181 -13.51 0.05 -2.82
CA LEU A 181 -14.41 -0.83 -3.56
C LEU A 181 -14.80 -2.10 -2.77
N GLU A 182 -14.58 -2.12 -1.44
CA GLU A 182 -15.05 -3.23 -0.60
C GLU A 182 -16.56 -3.44 -0.71
N TYR A 183 -17.34 -2.35 -0.83
CA TYR A 183 -18.80 -2.38 -0.92
C TYR A 183 -19.31 -1.96 -2.31
N SER A 184 -18.61 -2.35 -3.38
CA SER A 184 -18.96 -1.98 -4.77
C SER A 184 -20.36 -2.44 -5.19
N GLU A 185 -20.94 -3.45 -4.53
CA GLU A 185 -22.31 -3.92 -4.79
C GLU A 185 -23.39 -2.85 -4.53
N LEU A 186 -23.05 -1.78 -3.78
CA LEU A 186 -23.91 -0.61 -3.62
C LEU A 186 -24.03 0.16 -4.95
N LEU A 187 -22.97 0.20 -5.75
CA LEU A 187 -22.95 0.84 -7.06
C LEU A 187 -23.77 0.04 -8.07
N ASP A 188 -23.70 -1.30 -8.01
CA ASP A 188 -24.58 -2.15 -8.82
C ASP A 188 -26.05 -1.90 -8.51
N LYS A 189 -26.40 -1.84 -7.21
CA LYS A 189 -27.78 -1.49 -6.81
C LYS A 189 -28.20 -0.11 -7.31
N ALA A 190 -27.29 0.88 -7.26
CA ALA A 190 -27.55 2.20 -7.81
C ALA A 190 -27.79 2.14 -9.33
N ALA A 191 -26.98 1.39 -10.07
CA ALA A 191 -27.09 1.25 -11.53
C ALA A 191 -28.42 0.62 -11.99
N PHE A 192 -29.07 -0.20 -11.15
CA PHE A 192 -30.37 -0.79 -11.44
C PHE A 192 -31.57 -0.04 -10.83
N THR A 193 -31.35 1.08 -10.15
CA THR A 193 -32.41 1.84 -9.47
C THR A 193 -32.94 2.98 -10.35
N PRO A 194 -34.20 2.95 -10.80
CA PRO A 194 -34.73 3.97 -11.72
C PRO A 194 -34.87 5.37 -11.09
N ASN A 195 -35.19 5.43 -9.81
CA ASN A 195 -35.40 6.69 -9.09
C ASN A 195 -34.05 7.36 -8.76
N PRO A 196 -33.76 8.57 -9.28
CA PRO A 196 -32.48 9.24 -9.05
C PRO A 196 -32.22 9.57 -7.57
N PHE A 197 -33.26 9.79 -6.77
CA PHE A 197 -33.10 10.07 -5.34
C PHE A 197 -32.68 8.81 -4.56
N GLU A 198 -33.23 7.65 -4.90
CA GLU A 198 -32.82 6.38 -4.30
C GLU A 198 -31.42 5.98 -4.77
N ARG A 199 -31.05 6.26 -6.04
CA ARG A 199 -29.66 6.11 -6.50
C ARG A 199 -28.70 6.93 -5.66
N MET A 200 -29.03 8.19 -5.39
CA MET A 200 -28.20 9.05 -4.55
C MET A 200 -27.99 8.46 -3.15
N VAL A 201 -29.00 7.82 -2.56
CA VAL A 201 -28.85 7.14 -1.26
C VAL A 201 -27.81 6.02 -1.32
N TYR A 202 -27.80 5.22 -2.39
CA TYR A 202 -26.79 4.18 -2.58
C TYR A 202 -25.39 4.75 -2.81
N VAL A 203 -25.26 5.78 -3.64
CA VAL A 203 -23.96 6.46 -3.88
C VAL A 203 -23.43 7.10 -2.59
N ALA A 204 -24.29 7.75 -1.81
CA ALA A 204 -23.92 8.31 -0.51
C ALA A 204 -23.50 7.22 0.49
N ALA A 205 -24.23 6.10 0.54
CA ALA A 205 -23.86 4.95 1.37
C ALA A 205 -22.50 4.37 0.96
N PHE A 206 -22.23 4.28 -0.35
CA PHE A 206 -20.94 3.85 -0.89
C PHE A 206 -19.82 4.82 -0.47
N ALA A 207 -20.01 6.13 -0.63
CA ALA A 207 -19.04 7.14 -0.23
C ALA A 207 -18.68 7.07 1.27
N VAL A 208 -19.66 6.82 2.14
CA VAL A 208 -19.43 6.63 3.58
C VAL A 208 -18.74 5.29 3.88
N SER A 209 -19.04 4.24 3.13
CA SER A 209 -18.48 2.90 3.34
C SER A 209 -16.95 2.86 3.22
N ALA A 210 -16.36 3.76 2.42
CA ALA A 210 -14.91 3.87 2.24
C ALA A 210 -14.13 4.14 3.55
N TYR A 211 -14.79 4.69 4.57
CA TYR A 211 -14.18 4.96 5.88
C TYR A 211 -14.28 3.79 6.87
N ALA A 212 -15.14 2.80 6.62
CA ALA A 212 -15.46 1.74 7.59
C ALA A 212 -14.22 0.95 8.05
N SER A 213 -13.35 0.62 7.10
CA SER A 213 -12.16 -0.19 7.34
C SER A 213 -11.06 0.52 8.14
N SER A 214 -11.16 1.86 8.28
CA SER A 214 -10.21 2.68 9.04
C SER A 214 -10.38 2.53 10.55
N TYR A 215 -11.58 2.18 11.02
CA TYR A 215 -11.90 2.01 12.44
C TYR A 215 -10.97 1.00 13.14
N TYR A 216 -10.66 -0.12 12.47
CA TYR A 216 -9.79 -1.17 13.01
C TYR A 216 -8.30 -0.93 12.76
N ARG A 217 -7.95 0.10 11.96
CA ARG A 217 -6.59 0.35 11.48
C ARG A 217 -6.10 1.78 11.75
N ALA A 218 -6.73 2.47 12.70
CA ALA A 218 -6.45 3.86 13.09
C ALA A 218 -5.00 4.15 13.49
N GLY A 219 -4.13 3.15 13.65
CA GLY A 219 -2.72 3.34 14.00
C GLY A 219 -1.72 2.84 12.95
N SER A 220 -2.20 2.37 11.80
CA SER A 220 -1.38 1.72 10.79
C SER A 220 -1.05 2.70 9.67
N LYS A 221 0.25 2.84 9.36
CA LYS A 221 0.68 3.62 8.20
C LYS A 221 0.83 2.68 7.00
N PRO A 222 0.13 2.91 5.87
CA PRO A 222 0.43 2.17 4.66
C PRO A 222 1.81 2.53 4.12
N PHE A 223 2.42 1.63 3.36
CA PHE A 223 3.62 1.95 2.60
C PHE A 223 3.35 3.08 1.61
N ASN A 224 4.28 4.03 1.54
CA ASN A 224 4.29 5.04 0.50
C ASN A 224 4.84 4.39 -0.78
N PRO A 225 4.04 4.27 -1.85
CA PRO A 225 4.50 3.64 -3.09
C PRO A 225 5.69 4.39 -3.71
N VAL A 226 6.55 3.68 -4.42
CA VAL A 226 7.60 4.32 -5.25
C VAL A 226 6.97 4.92 -6.51
N LEU A 227 7.63 5.91 -7.12
CA LEU A 227 7.16 6.51 -8.37
C LEU A 227 7.04 5.43 -9.47
N GLY A 228 5.89 5.37 -10.14
CA GLY A 228 5.59 4.37 -11.16
C GLY A 228 5.25 2.98 -10.60
N GLU A 229 5.15 2.81 -9.28
CA GLU A 229 4.59 1.59 -8.70
C GLU A 229 3.12 1.46 -9.13
N THR A 230 2.70 0.24 -9.46
CA THR A 230 1.34 -0.06 -9.90
C THR A 230 0.71 -1.12 -9.00
N TYR A 231 -0.62 -1.10 -8.91
CA TYR A 231 -1.40 -2.16 -8.29
C TYR A 231 -2.65 -2.45 -9.12
N GLU A 232 -2.94 -3.73 -9.31
CA GLU A 232 -4.15 -4.19 -10.00
C GLU A 232 -4.95 -5.14 -9.12
N CYS A 233 -6.28 -5.12 -9.30
CA CYS A 233 -7.19 -6.05 -8.66
C CYS A 233 -8.34 -6.38 -9.61
N ILE A 234 -8.33 -7.60 -10.13
CA ILE A 234 -9.44 -8.17 -10.90
C ILE A 234 -10.32 -8.92 -9.91
N SER A 235 -11.54 -8.44 -9.70
CA SER A 235 -12.50 -9.05 -8.79
C SER A 235 -13.65 -9.65 -9.59
N GLU A 236 -13.44 -10.87 -10.11
CA GLU A 236 -14.48 -11.60 -10.87
C GLU A 236 -15.76 -11.77 -10.05
N ASP A 237 -15.63 -12.00 -8.74
CA ASP A 237 -16.74 -12.14 -7.81
C ASP A 237 -17.57 -10.87 -7.62
N LYS A 238 -16.98 -9.70 -7.87
CA LYS A 238 -17.63 -8.38 -7.74
C LYS A 238 -17.83 -7.68 -9.08
N GLY A 239 -17.40 -8.27 -10.19
CA GLY A 239 -17.58 -7.74 -11.54
C GLY A 239 -16.86 -6.41 -11.81
N PHE A 240 -15.66 -6.19 -11.26
CA PHE A 240 -14.86 -5.01 -11.59
C PHE A 240 -13.38 -5.32 -11.81
N HIS A 241 -12.75 -4.47 -12.63
CA HIS A 241 -11.31 -4.41 -12.85
C HIS A 241 -10.78 -3.09 -12.30
N PHE A 242 -9.85 -3.15 -11.35
CA PHE A 242 -9.22 -1.98 -10.74
C PHE A 242 -7.75 -1.90 -11.13
N PHE A 243 -7.29 -0.69 -11.43
CA PHE A 243 -5.89 -0.35 -11.65
C PHE A 243 -5.53 0.93 -10.92
N SER A 244 -4.32 1.01 -10.37
CA SER A 244 -3.78 2.24 -9.79
C SER A 244 -2.28 2.37 -9.97
N GLU A 245 -1.82 3.61 -9.98
CA GLU A 245 -0.42 3.98 -10.19
C GLU A 245 -0.03 5.15 -9.28
N GLN A 246 1.21 5.11 -8.78
CA GLN A 246 1.84 6.26 -8.15
C GLN A 246 2.39 7.22 -9.20
N VAL A 247 1.58 8.20 -9.60
CA VAL A 247 1.88 9.14 -10.70
C VAL A 247 2.83 10.29 -10.31
N SER A 248 3.01 10.53 -9.00
CA SER A 248 3.98 11.53 -8.51
C SER A 248 4.50 11.14 -7.13
N HIS A 249 5.75 11.50 -6.82
CA HIS A 249 6.38 11.27 -5.52
C HIS A 249 6.53 12.56 -4.69
N HIS A 250 6.68 13.72 -5.34
CA HIS A 250 6.85 15.02 -4.68
C HIS A 250 5.97 16.09 -5.35
N PRO A 251 4.70 16.25 -4.91
CA PRO A 251 4.05 15.54 -3.80
C PRO A 251 3.65 14.11 -4.15
N ALA A 252 3.42 13.25 -3.15
CA ALA A 252 2.95 11.89 -3.36
C ALA A 252 1.48 11.91 -3.85
N ILE A 253 1.26 11.50 -5.10
CA ILE A 253 -0.07 11.42 -5.72
C ILE A 253 -0.26 9.99 -6.25
N SER A 254 -1.36 9.37 -5.85
CA SER A 254 -1.79 8.06 -6.33
C SER A 254 -3.05 8.26 -7.17
N ALA A 255 -3.08 7.72 -8.38
CA ALA A 255 -4.27 7.71 -9.24
C ALA A 255 -4.83 6.29 -9.31
N CYS A 256 -6.15 6.14 -9.36
CA CYS A 256 -6.79 4.86 -9.61
C CYS A 256 -7.99 4.99 -10.54
N HIS A 257 -8.27 3.90 -11.24
CA HIS A 257 -9.39 3.73 -12.15
C HIS A 257 -9.96 2.32 -11.99
N ALA A 258 -11.28 2.22 -11.98
CA ALA A 258 -11.99 0.96 -11.91
C ALA A 258 -13.15 0.93 -12.91
N GLU A 259 -13.26 -0.18 -13.63
CA GLU A 259 -14.29 -0.41 -14.62
C GLU A 259 -15.11 -1.64 -14.25
N SER A 260 -16.41 -1.51 -14.44
CA SER A 260 -17.41 -2.57 -14.35
C SER A 260 -18.42 -2.37 -15.48
N ASP A 261 -19.22 -3.38 -15.78
CA ASP A 261 -20.34 -3.24 -16.72
C ASP A 261 -21.36 -2.17 -16.25
N ASN A 262 -21.45 -1.96 -14.92
CA ASN A 262 -22.46 -1.09 -14.31
C ASN A 262 -21.95 0.28 -13.88
N PHE A 263 -20.63 0.45 -13.70
CA PHE A 263 -20.05 1.68 -13.20
C PHE A 263 -18.61 1.90 -13.67
N ILE A 264 -18.20 3.16 -13.71
CA ILE A 264 -16.80 3.57 -13.87
C ILE A 264 -16.45 4.46 -12.69
N PHE A 265 -15.39 4.13 -11.96
CA PHE A 265 -14.97 4.83 -10.75
C PHE A 265 -13.51 5.26 -10.89
N TRP A 266 -13.18 6.51 -10.61
CA TRP A 266 -11.79 6.96 -10.62
C TRP A 266 -11.56 8.11 -9.66
N GLN A 267 -10.30 8.30 -9.30
CA GLN A 267 -9.83 9.41 -8.48
C GLN A 267 -8.31 9.49 -8.54
N ASP A 268 -7.81 10.69 -8.30
CA ASP A 268 -6.45 10.93 -7.85
C ASP A 268 -6.48 11.46 -6.42
N ILE A 269 -5.53 11.01 -5.60
CA ILE A 269 -5.47 11.42 -4.21
C ILE A 269 -4.05 11.82 -3.81
N ARG A 270 -3.97 12.93 -3.10
CA ARG A 270 -2.80 13.39 -2.37
C ARG A 270 -3.13 13.43 -0.89
N TRP A 271 -2.36 12.72 -0.09
CA TRP A 271 -2.50 12.72 1.36
C TRP A 271 -1.58 13.75 2.01
N LYS A 272 -2.14 14.70 2.74
CA LYS A 272 -1.37 15.65 3.54
C LYS A 272 -1.55 15.34 5.01
N ASN A 273 -0.47 14.91 5.67
CA ASN A 273 -0.49 14.50 7.07
C ASN A 273 0.14 15.58 7.96
N LYS A 274 -0.57 16.02 9.00
CA LYS A 274 -0.10 16.99 9.98
C LYS A 274 -0.09 16.39 11.38
N PHE A 275 1.01 16.57 12.10
CA PHE A 275 1.11 16.17 13.51
C PHE A 275 0.85 17.35 14.45
N TRP A 276 -0.14 17.21 15.33
CA TRP A 276 -0.56 18.21 16.31
C TRP A 276 -0.11 17.86 17.74
N GLY A 277 0.95 17.08 17.89
CA GLY A 277 1.53 16.71 19.19
C GLY A 277 0.86 15.50 19.85
N LYS A 278 -0.47 15.43 19.94
CA LYS A 278 -1.20 14.24 20.46
C LYS A 278 -1.99 13.48 19.39
N SER A 279 -2.24 14.13 18.27
CA SER A 279 -3.07 13.61 17.19
C SER A 279 -2.40 13.82 15.84
N ILE A 280 -2.72 12.95 14.89
CA ILE A 280 -2.35 13.12 13.47
C ILE A 280 -3.62 13.44 12.70
N GLU A 281 -3.59 14.54 11.95
CA GLU A 281 -4.61 14.92 10.99
C GLU A 281 -4.19 14.44 9.59
N ILE A 282 -5.07 13.71 8.92
CA ILE A 282 -4.93 13.15 7.58
C ILE A 282 -5.92 13.89 6.68
N VAL A 283 -5.38 14.72 5.78
CA VAL A 283 -6.16 15.53 4.86
C VAL A 283 -6.06 14.93 3.46
N PRO A 284 -7.09 14.22 2.97
CA PRO A 284 -7.16 13.82 1.58
C PRO A 284 -7.42 15.04 0.69
N ILE A 285 -6.70 15.13 -0.43
CA ILE A 285 -6.87 16.17 -1.43
C ILE A 285 -7.05 15.47 -2.77
N GLY A 286 -8.22 15.64 -3.37
CA GLY A 286 -8.66 14.97 -4.59
C GLY A 286 -10.18 14.91 -4.65
N THR A 287 -10.70 14.59 -5.82
CA THR A 287 -12.13 14.39 -6.07
C THR A 287 -12.36 12.94 -6.46
N THR A 288 -13.41 12.34 -5.92
CA THR A 288 -13.84 11.01 -6.32
C THR A 288 -14.94 11.11 -7.36
N HIS A 289 -14.82 10.36 -8.44
CA HIS A 289 -15.76 10.38 -9.55
C HIS A 289 -16.38 9.00 -9.77
N LEU A 290 -17.65 9.00 -10.13
CA LEU A 290 -18.43 7.80 -10.44
C LEU A 290 -19.35 8.09 -11.63
N ILE A 291 -19.27 7.26 -12.68
CA ILE A 291 -20.25 7.22 -13.76
C ILE A 291 -21.11 5.98 -13.62
N LEU A 292 -22.43 6.14 -13.77
CA LEU A 292 -23.38 5.04 -13.97
C LEU A 292 -23.86 5.06 -15.44
N PRO A 293 -23.27 4.25 -16.34
CA PRO A 293 -23.51 4.37 -17.79
C PRO A 293 -24.97 4.18 -18.19
N GLY A 294 -25.72 3.32 -17.49
CA GLY A 294 -27.12 3.03 -17.77
C GLY A 294 -28.04 4.26 -17.73
N PHE A 295 -27.75 5.21 -16.84
CA PHE A 295 -28.49 6.48 -16.72
C PHE A 295 -27.72 7.69 -17.25
N LYS A 296 -26.44 7.51 -17.62
CA LYS A 296 -25.49 8.59 -17.94
C LYS A 296 -25.33 9.59 -16.78
N ASP A 297 -25.47 9.09 -15.55
CA ASP A 297 -25.23 9.89 -14.36
C ASP A 297 -23.72 10.01 -14.11
N HIS A 298 -23.30 11.17 -13.64
CA HIS A 298 -21.96 11.44 -13.17
C HIS A 298 -22.05 12.07 -11.77
N TYR A 299 -21.48 11.36 -10.79
CA TYR A 299 -21.39 11.80 -9.41
C TYR A 299 -19.95 12.20 -9.10
N GLU A 300 -19.81 13.26 -8.33
CA GLU A 300 -18.53 13.75 -7.82
C GLU A 300 -18.70 14.10 -6.35
N TRP A 301 -17.73 13.72 -5.52
CA TRP A 301 -17.71 14.12 -4.11
C TRP A 301 -16.28 14.30 -3.60
N ASN A 302 -16.15 15.10 -2.54
CA ASN A 302 -14.90 15.26 -1.82
C ASN A 302 -14.76 14.23 -0.69
N LYS A 303 -13.52 14.01 -0.25
CA LYS A 303 -13.24 13.25 0.97
C LYS A 303 -13.09 14.18 2.17
N VAL A 304 -13.37 13.65 3.35
CA VAL A 304 -13.29 14.38 4.61
C VAL A 304 -11.98 14.12 5.33
N THR A 305 -11.62 15.04 6.22
CA THR A 305 -10.41 14.93 7.01
C THR A 305 -10.60 13.88 8.10
N SER A 306 -9.55 13.12 8.37
CA SER A 306 -9.53 12.14 9.46
C SER A 306 -8.50 12.53 10.51
N CYS A 307 -8.82 12.37 11.79
CA CYS A 307 -7.89 12.62 12.88
C CYS A 307 -7.73 11.38 13.76
N ILE A 308 -6.49 10.93 13.89
CA ILE A 308 -6.10 9.85 14.79
C ILE A 308 -5.70 10.50 16.10
N HIS A 309 -6.50 10.28 17.12
CA HIS A 309 -6.28 10.81 18.46
C HIS A 309 -5.45 9.85 19.31
N ASN A 310 -4.83 10.41 20.35
CA ASN A 310 -4.09 9.65 21.37
C ASN A 310 -2.97 8.77 20.79
N ILE A 311 -2.27 9.22 19.75
CA ILE A 311 -1.31 8.37 19.04
C ILE A 311 -0.16 7.85 19.93
N LEU A 312 0.14 8.58 21.00
CA LEU A 312 1.18 8.29 22.00
C LEU A 312 0.68 7.45 23.17
N ASN A 313 -0.64 7.37 23.35
CA ASN A 313 -1.27 6.64 24.44
C ASN A 313 -1.84 5.31 23.90
N GLY A 314 -2.12 4.36 24.80
CA GLY A 314 -2.60 3.03 24.41
C GLY A 314 -4.00 3.00 23.77
N GLN A 315 -4.84 4.01 24.03
CA GLN A 315 -6.22 4.05 23.56
C GLN A 315 -6.39 5.03 22.38
N ARG A 316 -5.98 4.57 21.20
CA ARG A 316 -6.15 5.29 19.93
C ARG A 316 -7.58 5.19 19.44
N TRP A 317 -8.06 6.26 18.82
CA TRP A 317 -9.34 6.27 18.13
C TRP A 317 -9.26 7.24 16.94
N ILE A 318 -10.08 6.98 15.93
CA ILE A 318 -10.16 7.79 14.71
C ILE A 318 -11.48 8.54 14.67
N GLU A 319 -11.41 9.77 14.21
CA GLU A 319 -12.54 10.64 13.96
C GLU A 319 -12.50 11.12 12.51
N HIS A 320 -13.64 11.19 11.85
CA HIS A 320 -13.78 11.80 10.53
C HIS A 320 -14.62 13.06 10.67
N TYR A 321 -14.17 14.18 10.12
CA TYR A 321 -14.91 15.45 10.19
C TYR A 321 -14.83 16.22 8.87
N GLY A 322 -15.94 16.91 8.57
CA GLY A 322 -16.19 17.62 7.33
C GLY A 322 -17.57 17.27 6.79
N GLU A 323 -17.96 17.95 5.71
CA GLU A 323 -19.16 17.66 4.93
C GLU A 323 -18.71 16.98 3.62
N ILE A 324 -19.36 15.87 3.27
CA ILE A 324 -19.21 15.18 1.97
C ILE A 324 -20.30 15.73 1.05
#